data_AF-A0A7J9QMZ6-F1
#
_entry.id   AF-A0A7J9QMZ6-F1
#
_cell.length_a   1.000
_cell.length_b   1.000
_cell.length_c   1.000
_cell.angle_alpha   90.00
_cell.angle_beta   90.00
_cell.angle_gamma   90.00
#
_symmetry.space_group_name_H-M   'P 1'
#
loop_
_entity.id
_entity.type
_entity.pdbx_description
1 polymer ?
#
loop_
_entity_poly.entity_id
_entity_poly.type
_entity_poly.pdbx_seq_one_letter_code
_entity_poly.pdbx_strand_id
1 'polypeptide(L)' 'MQEVKQTHFPGIIHSSRNIATSASAVECYVCGKGLQEGHSIIAKTLPSGIVLFCDIHCPAN' A
#
# COMPACT_ATOMS: atom_id res chain seq x y z
N MET A 1 22.31 27.34 -7.49
CA MET A 1 21.94 25.92 -7.65
C MET A 1 21.92 25.34 -6.24
N GLN A 2 20.74 25.16 -5.64
CA GLN A 2 20.59 24.54 -4.34
C GLN A 2 19.39 23.60 -4.44
N GLU A 3 19.62 22.33 -4.12
CA GLU A 3 18.72 21.22 -4.42
C GLU A 3 17.59 21.16 -3.39
N VAL A 4 16.39 21.54 -3.81
CA VAL A 4 15.19 21.42 -2.99
C VAL A 4 14.74 19.95 -3.00
N LYS A 5 15.17 19.20 -1.98
CA LYS A 5 14.59 17.88 -1.65
C LYS A 5 13.18 18.11 -1.09
N GLN A 6 12.22 18.25 -2.01
CA GLN A 6 10.84 18.57 -1.71
C GLN A 6 10.00 17.28 -1.77
N THR A 7 9.96 16.54 -0.66
CA THR A 7 8.96 15.47 -0.47
C THR A 7 7.67 16.10 0.06
N HIS A 8 6.91 16.71 -0.85
CA HIS A 8 5.58 17.23 -0.57
C HIS A 8 4.56 16.25 -1.11
N PHE A 9 3.97 15.44 -0.22
CA PHE A 9 2.84 14.56 -0.55
C PHE A 9 1.55 15.30 -0.15
N PRO A 10 0.77 15.86 -1.09
CA PRO A 10 -0.51 16.44 -0.76
C PRO A 10 -1.53 15.30 -0.53
N GLY A 11 -1.47 14.70 0.65
CA GLY A 11 -2.48 13.76 1.12
C GLY A 11 -3.75 14.51 1.48
N ILE A 12 -4.80 14.33 0.67
CA ILE A 12 -6.15 14.80 0.93
C ILE A 12 -6.65 14.17 2.25
N ILE A 13 -6.87 15.01 3.26
CA ILE A 13 -7.48 14.61 4.54
C ILE A 13 -9.00 14.62 4.35
N HIS A 14 -9.57 13.49 3.94
CA HIS A 14 -11.00 13.24 4.08
C HIS A 14 -11.23 12.61 5.46
N SER A 15 -12.20 13.15 6.20
CA SER A 15 -12.52 12.80 7.58
C SER A 15 -12.87 11.30 7.76
N SER A 16 -11.87 10.48 8.07
CA SER A 16 -11.99 9.21 8.82
C SER A 16 -10.58 8.72 9.13
N ARG A 17 -10.16 8.81 10.40
CA ARG A 17 -8.93 8.23 10.99
C ARG A 17 -7.73 8.15 10.02
N ASN A 18 -7.06 9.28 9.80
CA ASN A 18 -5.85 9.38 8.98
C ASN A 18 -4.68 8.63 9.62
N ILE A 19 -4.56 7.33 9.35
CA ILE A 19 -3.36 6.55 9.63
C ILE A 19 -2.36 6.91 8.53
N ALA A 20 -1.39 7.75 8.84
CA ALA A 20 -0.27 8.03 7.95
C ALA A 20 0.56 6.75 7.77
N THR A 21 0.34 6.01 6.69
CA THR A 21 1.10 4.79 6.38
C THR A 21 2.35 5.14 5.59
N SER A 22 3.53 5.01 6.23
CA SER A 22 4.85 5.24 5.62
C SER A 22 5.34 4.07 4.75
N ALA A 23 4.45 3.40 4.01
CA ALA A 23 4.82 2.26 3.17
C ALA A 23 5.23 2.75 1.77
N SER A 24 6.52 2.61 1.42
CA SER A 24 7.08 3.17 0.18
C SER A 24 6.67 2.44 -1.10
N ALA A 25 6.21 1.18 -1.00
CA ALA A 25 5.56 0.46 -2.08
C ALA A 25 4.85 -0.76 -1.49
N VAL A 26 3.55 -0.92 -1.78
CA VAL A 26 2.75 -2.06 -1.32
C VAL A 26 2.19 -2.74 -2.57
N GLU A 27 2.67 -3.94 -2.85
CA GLU A 27 2.37 -4.70 -4.07
C GLU A 27 1.89 -6.12 -3.73
N CYS A 28 1.02 -6.66 -4.58
CA CYS A 28 0.57 -8.03 -4.45
C CYS A 28 1.74 -9.00 -4.71
N TYR A 29 1.97 -9.92 -3.79
CA TYR A 29 2.99 -10.95 -3.91
C TYR A 29 2.83 -11.83 -5.16
N VAL A 30 1.61 -12.01 -5.66
CA VAL A 30 1.30 -12.90 -6.78
C VAL A 30 1.54 -12.25 -8.15
N CYS A 31 1.05 -11.02 -8.33
CA CYS A 31 1.05 -10.36 -9.65
C CYS A 31 1.86 -9.06 -9.70
N GLY A 32 2.47 -8.62 -8.59
CA GLY A 32 3.22 -7.38 -8.49
C GLY A 32 2.38 -6.11 -8.57
N LYS A 33 1.05 -6.21 -8.72
CA LYS A 33 0.18 -5.03 -8.82
C LYS A 33 0.02 -4.38 -7.45
N GLY A 34 0.24 -3.08 -7.39
CA GLY A 34 0.14 -2.29 -6.15
C GLY A 34 -1.05 -1.35 -6.11
N LEU A 35 -1.12 -0.57 -5.02
CA LEU A 35 -2.16 0.45 -4.80
C LEU A 35 -2.19 1.52 -5.91
N GLN A 36 -1.04 1.82 -6.53
CA GLN A 36 -0.94 2.82 -7.60
C GLN A 36 -1.73 2.43 -8.86
N GLU A 37 -1.97 1.13 -9.06
CA GLU A 37 -2.73 0.57 -10.17
C GLU A 37 -4.26 0.57 -9.87
N GLY A 38 -4.69 1.11 -8.73
CA GLY A 38 -6.09 1.12 -8.30
C GLY A 38 -6.56 -0.19 -7.65
N HIS A 39 -5.65 -1.13 -7.38
CA HIS A 39 -5.99 -2.37 -6.67
C HIS A 39 -6.00 -2.16 -5.16
N SER A 40 -6.99 -2.78 -4.49
CA SER A 40 -6.96 -2.91 -3.04
C SER A 40 -5.94 -3.99 -2.65
N ILE A 41 -5.08 -3.69 -1.68
CA ILE A 41 -4.10 -4.66 -1.15
C ILE A 41 -4.47 -5.03 0.28
N ILE A 42 -4.52 -6.33 0.54
CA ILE A 42 -4.87 -6.95 1.82
C ILE A 42 -3.63 -7.65 2.37
N ALA A 43 -3.28 -7.33 3.62
CA ALA A 43 -2.25 -8.06 4.35
C ALA A 43 -2.85 -9.25 5.10
N LYS A 44 -2.36 -10.47 4.84
CA LYS A 44 -2.69 -11.68 5.60
C LYS A 44 -1.48 -12.12 6.40
N THR A 45 -1.70 -12.42 7.68
CA THR A 45 -0.66 -12.98 8.56
C THR A 45 -0.66 -14.50 8.41
N LEU A 46 0.47 -15.05 8.00
CA LEU A 46 0.79 -16.47 7.95
C LEU A 46 1.79 -16.81 9.06
N PRO A 47 1.95 -18.09 9.44
CA PRO A 47 2.99 -18.50 10.40
C PRO A 47 4.40 -18.09 9.96
N SER A 48 4.63 -17.95 8.66
CA SER A 48 5.90 -17.54 8.05
C SER A 48 6.10 -16.03 7.97
N GLY A 49 5.10 -15.22 8.31
CA GLY A 49 5.17 -13.75 8.22
C GLY A 49 3.93 -13.12 7.58
N ILE A 50 4.05 -11.88 7.13
CA ILE A 50 2.95 -11.12 6.50
C ILE A 50 3.08 -11.20 4.98
N VAL A 51 2.00 -11.54 4.29
CA VAL A 51 1.94 -11.58 2.82
C VAL A 51 0.82 -10.68 2.32
N LEU A 52 1.06 -10.01 1.19
CA LEU A 52 0.17 -9.03 0.59
C LEU A 52 -0.53 -9.61 -0.66
N PHE A 53 -1.84 -9.46 -0.72
CA PHE A 53 -2.68 -9.96 -1.82
C PHE A 53 -3.55 -8.82 -2.38
N CYS A 54 -3.73 -8.74 -3.70
CA CYS A 54 -4.72 -7.85 -4.28
C CYS A 54 -6.14 -8.41 -4.18
N ASP A 55 -7.15 -7.62 -4.49
CA ASP A 55 -8.56 -8.03 -4.45
C ASP A 55 -8.84 -9.31 -5.28
N ILE A 56 -8.16 -9.47 -6.41
CA ILE A 56 -8.26 -10.64 -7.30
C ILE A 56 -7.62 -11.88 -6.68
N HIS A 57 -6.45 -11.71 -6.06
CA HIS A 57 -5.64 -12.81 -5.53
C HIS A 57 -5.82 -13.00 -4.03
N CYS A 58 -6.88 -12.44 -3.43
CA CYS A 58 -7.18 -12.64 -2.02
C CYS A 58 -7.81 -14.03 -1.86
N PRO A 59 -7.16 -14.99 -1.20
CA PRO A 59 -7.79 -16.27 -0.93
C PRO A 59 -8.90 -16.04 0.11
N ALA A 60 -10.15 -16.18 -0.31
CA ALA A 60 -11.29 -16.36 0.59
C ALA A 60 -11.09 -17.70 1.31
N ASN A 61 -11.11 -17.67 2.64
CA ASN A 61 -11.08 -18.87 3.47
C ASN A 61 -12.31 -19.72 3.20
#